data_AF-A0A928NAK5-F1
#
_entry.id   AF-A0A928NAK5-F1
#
_cell.length_a   1.000
_cell.length_b   1.000
_cell.length_c   1.000
_cell.angle_alpha   90.00
_cell.angle_beta   90.00
_cell.angle_gamma   90.00
#
_symmetry.space_group_name_H-M   'P 1'
#
loop_
_entity.id
_entity.type
_entity.pdbx_description
1 polymer ?
#
loop_
_entity_poly.entity_id
_entity_poly.type
_entity_poly.pdbx_seq_one_letter_code
_entity_poly.pdbx_strand_id
1 'polypeptide(L)'
;MGKTLEGVKPVTEEEISTYYEENKDRFTKGESVNASHILVDSEEKAKELLEQIQNGEISFEDAARANSSCPSKDNGGNLGEFTRGQMVPEFDQAAFAMNAGEVSGPVKTQFGYHLIKLIEKNEAKVYALDEIKEQIQDMVMKDKQQKAYQSKLNQLKIMYPVDKF
;
A
#
# COMPACT_ATOMS: atom_id res chain seq x y z
N MET A 1 -25.32 -17.38 24.72
CA MET A 1 -23.88 -17.08 24.51
C MET A 1 -23.58 -15.77 25.21
N GLY A 2 -22.75 -15.71 26.26
CA GLY A 2 -22.47 -14.41 26.89
C GLY A 2 -21.86 -14.37 28.29
N LYS A 3 -21.22 -15.43 28.80
CA LYS A 3 -20.54 -15.41 30.11
C LYS A 3 -19.11 -15.95 30.04
N THR A 4 -18.28 -15.41 29.15
CA THR A 4 -16.89 -15.91 28.99
C THR A 4 -15.81 -14.83 29.04
N LEU A 5 -16.14 -13.55 29.26
CA LEU A 5 -15.14 -12.46 29.28
C LEU A 5 -15.11 -11.63 30.56
N GLU A 6 -15.85 -12.01 31.62
CA GLU A 6 -15.95 -11.25 32.90
C GLU A 6 -14.61 -11.09 33.65
N GLY A 7 -13.51 -11.73 33.21
CA GLY A 7 -12.20 -11.66 33.86
C GLY A 7 -11.11 -10.91 33.10
N VAL A 8 -11.38 -10.37 31.91
CA VAL A 8 -10.37 -9.64 31.14
C VAL A 8 -10.27 -8.21 31.67
N LYS A 9 -9.14 -7.89 32.34
CA LYS A 9 -8.87 -6.54 32.84
C LYS A 9 -8.86 -5.52 31.69
N PRO A 10 -9.29 -4.27 31.93
CA PRO A 10 -9.13 -3.18 30.96
C PRO A 10 -7.68 -3.06 30.47
N VAL A 11 -7.52 -2.51 29.27
CA VAL A 11 -6.20 -2.22 28.70
C VAL A 11 -5.59 -1.02 29.42
N THR A 12 -4.31 -1.12 29.80
CA THR A 12 -3.57 -0.02 30.44
C THR A 12 -2.84 0.84 29.39
N GLU A 13 -2.46 2.06 29.75
CA GLU A 13 -1.65 2.91 28.88
C GLU A 13 -0.27 2.30 28.57
N GLU A 14 0.31 1.60 29.54
CA GLU A 14 1.57 0.88 29.37
C GLU A 14 1.43 -0.22 28.30
N GLU A 15 0.37 -1.03 28.35
CA GLU A 15 0.10 -2.06 27.35
C GLU A 15 -0.09 -1.45 25.95
N ILE A 16 -0.72 -0.28 25.85
CA ILE A 16 -0.90 0.46 24.58
C ILE A 16 0.45 0.95 24.06
N SER A 17 1.26 1.58 24.91
CA SER A 17 2.58 2.11 24.53
C SER A 17 3.54 0.99 24.11
N THR A 18 3.58 -0.12 24.85
CA THR A 18 4.40 -1.28 24.50
C THR A 18 3.95 -1.89 23.17
N TYR A 19 2.64 -2.08 22.98
CA TYR A 19 2.14 -2.61 21.71
C TYR A 19 2.49 -1.71 20.53
N TYR A 20 2.40 -0.38 20.71
CA TYR A 20 2.79 0.58 19.69
C TYR A 20 4.27 0.45 19.28
N GLU A 21 5.19 0.48 20.25
CA GLU A 21 6.63 0.42 19.95
C GLU A 21 7.05 -0.94 19.38
N GLU A 22 6.48 -2.05 19.88
CA GLU A 22 6.76 -3.40 19.37
C GLU A 22 6.20 -3.64 17.95
N ASN A 23 5.22 -2.83 17.51
CA ASN A 23 4.52 -3.00 16.23
C ASN A 23 4.61 -1.76 15.33
N LYS A 24 5.60 -0.88 15.53
CA LYS A 24 5.70 0.43 14.87
C LYS A 24 5.64 0.38 13.35
N ASP A 25 6.22 -0.65 12.74
CA ASP A 25 6.16 -0.87 11.30
C ASP A 25 4.73 -1.07 10.79
N ARG A 26 3.84 -1.68 11.59
CA ARG A 26 2.42 -1.86 11.26
C ARG A 26 1.62 -0.55 11.32
N PHE A 27 2.17 0.45 11.99
CA PHE A 27 1.62 1.81 12.09
C PHE A 27 2.36 2.80 11.21
N THR A 28 3.18 2.29 10.28
CA THR A 28 3.82 3.07 9.25
C THR A 28 3.10 2.79 7.94
N LYS A 29 2.43 3.80 7.39
CA LYS A 29 2.01 3.77 5.98
C LYS A 29 3.25 4.12 5.16
N GLY A 30 3.74 3.18 4.36
CA GLY A 30 4.84 3.43 3.43
C GLY A 30 4.45 4.48 2.39
N GLU A 31 5.46 5.09 1.75
CA GLU A 31 5.25 5.99 0.62
C GLU A 31 4.54 5.25 -0.53
N SER A 32 3.51 5.86 -1.10
CA SER A 32 2.80 5.34 -2.26
C SER A 32 2.59 6.41 -3.32
N VAL A 33 2.46 5.99 -4.57
CA VAL A 33 2.21 6.87 -5.71
C VAL A 33 1.07 6.31 -6.55
N ASN A 34 0.24 7.20 -7.09
CA ASN A 34 -0.75 6.86 -8.11
C ASN A 34 -0.26 7.41 -9.45
N ALA A 35 0.00 6.54 -10.43
CA ALA A 35 0.56 6.96 -11.70
C ALA A 35 -0.10 6.29 -12.90
N SER A 36 0.05 6.93 -14.06
CA SER A 36 -0.22 6.35 -15.37
C SER A 36 1.07 6.26 -16.16
N HIS A 37 1.14 5.34 -17.14
CA HIS A 37 2.30 5.21 -18.01
C HIS A 37 1.95 4.97 -19.48
N ILE A 38 2.93 5.27 -20.35
CA ILE A 38 2.92 4.92 -21.76
C ILE A 38 4.19 4.14 -22.05
N LEU A 39 4.05 2.85 -22.33
CA LEU A 39 5.17 2.01 -22.78
C LEU A 39 5.26 1.98 -24.32
N VAL A 40 6.43 2.32 -24.86
CA VAL A 40 6.78 2.23 -26.29
C VAL A 40 8.13 1.54 -26.49
N ASP A 41 8.42 1.10 -27.72
CA ASP A 41 9.61 0.32 -28.07
C ASP A 41 10.85 1.18 -28.40
N SER A 42 10.67 2.47 -28.69
CA SER A 42 11.73 3.39 -29.10
C SER A 42 11.78 4.66 -28.25
N GLU A 43 13.00 5.17 -28.03
CA GLU A 43 13.23 6.40 -27.26
C GLU A 43 12.70 7.62 -28.02
N GLU A 44 12.88 7.60 -29.34
CA GLU A 44 12.42 8.62 -30.27
C GLU A 44 10.90 8.76 -30.18
N LYS A 45 10.16 7.64 -30.19
CA LYS A 45 8.69 7.69 -30.07
C LYS A 45 8.25 8.21 -28.70
N ALA A 46 8.95 7.82 -27.64
CA ALA A 46 8.65 8.34 -26.31
C ALA A 46 8.87 9.86 -26.24
N LYS A 47 9.95 10.39 -26.82
CA LYS A 47 10.22 11.83 -26.87
C LYS A 47 9.18 12.59 -27.69
N GLU A 48 8.81 12.07 -28.85
CA GLU A 48 7.77 12.65 -29.71
C GLU A 48 6.42 12.76 -28.96
N LEU A 49 6.01 11.68 -28.29
CA LEU A 49 4.77 11.68 -27.50
C LEU A 49 4.84 12.64 -26.32
N LEU A 50 5.99 12.71 -25.64
CA LEU A 50 6.18 13.64 -24.53
C LEU A 50 6.03 15.09 -24.98
N GLU A 51 6.61 15.46 -26.12
CA GLU A 51 6.50 16.81 -26.70
C GLU A 51 5.04 17.14 -27.06
N GLN A 52 4.33 16.23 -27.74
CA GLN A 52 2.91 16.42 -28.07
C GLN A 52 2.04 16.59 -26.82
N ILE A 53 2.32 15.82 -25.75
CA ILE A 53 1.60 15.91 -24.47
C ILE A 53 1.89 17.25 -23.78
N GLN A 54 3.15 17.68 -23.76
CA GLN A 54 3.55 18.94 -23.12
C GLN A 54 3.02 20.17 -23.88
N ASN A 55 2.93 20.08 -25.21
CA ASN A 55 2.33 21.12 -26.05
C ASN A 55 0.79 21.12 -26.01
N GLY A 56 0.17 20.11 -25.39
CA GLY A 56 -1.28 19.98 -25.31
C GLY A 56 -1.95 19.55 -26.62
N GLU A 57 -1.18 19.00 -27.57
CA GLU A 57 -1.69 18.48 -28.85
C GLU A 57 -2.50 17.19 -28.65
N ILE A 58 -2.14 16.40 -27.64
CA ILE A 58 -2.84 15.17 -27.24
C ILE A 58 -2.83 15.03 -25.72
N SER A 59 -3.89 14.44 -25.14
CA SER A 59 -3.89 14.08 -23.72
C SER A 59 -2.97 12.90 -23.46
N PHE A 60 -2.47 12.76 -22.22
CA PHE A 60 -1.66 11.60 -21.83
C PHE A 60 -2.46 10.30 -22.01
N GLU A 61 -3.75 10.33 -21.66
CA GLU A 61 -4.66 9.19 -21.71
C GLU A 61 -4.91 8.74 -23.16
N ASP A 62 -5.07 9.67 -24.10
CA ASP A 62 -5.25 9.36 -25.51
C ASP A 62 -3.95 8.87 -26.15
N ALA A 63 -2.81 9.48 -25.79
CA ALA A 63 -1.50 8.99 -26.20
C ALA A 63 -1.25 7.56 -25.71
N ALA A 64 -1.65 7.24 -24.47
CA ALA A 64 -1.57 5.91 -23.90
C ALA A 64 -2.44 4.90 -24.68
N ARG A 65 -3.73 5.21 -24.88
CA ARG A 65 -4.66 4.36 -25.64
C ARG A 65 -4.15 4.03 -27.05
N ALA A 66 -3.60 5.03 -27.73
CA ALA A 66 -3.20 4.91 -29.12
C ALA A 66 -1.82 4.24 -29.29
N ASN A 67 -0.87 4.50 -28.39
CA ASN A 67 0.54 4.14 -28.63
C ASN A 67 1.10 3.12 -27.64
N SER A 68 0.48 2.93 -26.47
CA SER A 68 1.10 2.07 -25.47
C SER A 68 0.97 0.58 -25.81
N SER A 69 2.04 -0.18 -25.56
CA SER A 69 2.05 -1.64 -25.64
C SER A 69 1.60 -2.34 -24.35
N CYS A 70 1.34 -1.60 -23.26
CA CYS A 70 0.84 -2.15 -22.00
C CYS A 70 -0.70 -2.31 -22.04
N PRO A 71 -1.29 -3.37 -21.47
CA PRO A 71 -2.75 -3.50 -21.34
C PRO A 71 -3.43 -2.35 -20.58
N SER A 72 -2.69 -1.61 -19.76
CA SER A 72 -3.20 -0.40 -19.08
C SER A 72 -3.67 0.68 -20.06
N LYS A 73 -3.27 0.62 -21.34
CA LYS A 73 -3.71 1.52 -22.41
C LYS A 73 -5.23 1.65 -22.51
N ASP A 74 -5.97 0.58 -22.25
CA ASP A 74 -7.44 0.58 -22.33
C ASP A 74 -8.06 1.52 -21.28
N ASN A 75 -7.34 1.72 -20.17
CA ASN A 75 -7.68 2.65 -19.09
C ASN A 75 -6.83 3.94 -19.15
N GLY A 76 -6.34 4.33 -20.33
CA GLY A 76 -5.53 5.54 -20.49
C GLY A 76 -4.15 5.46 -19.85
N GLY A 77 -3.60 4.25 -19.68
CA GLY A 77 -2.29 4.02 -19.07
C GLY A 77 -2.30 3.92 -17.55
N ASN A 78 -3.47 3.96 -16.90
CA ASN A 78 -3.60 3.98 -15.45
C ASN A 78 -3.07 2.69 -14.79
N LEU A 79 -2.16 2.82 -13.83
CA LEU A 79 -1.60 1.73 -13.02
C LEU A 79 -2.21 1.65 -11.61
N GLY A 80 -2.94 2.68 -11.18
CA GLY A 80 -3.46 2.79 -9.83
C GLY A 80 -2.38 3.18 -8.81
N GLU A 81 -2.71 3.00 -7.52
CA GLU A 81 -1.77 3.24 -6.42
C GLU A 81 -0.83 2.05 -6.22
N PHE A 82 0.47 2.33 -6.11
CA PHE A 82 1.49 1.34 -5.80
C PHE A 82 2.54 1.88 -4.81
N THR A 83 3.17 0.97 -4.08
CA THR A 83 4.26 1.26 -3.14
C THR A 83 5.61 0.89 -3.75
N ARG A 84 6.70 1.37 -3.16
CA ARG A 84 8.07 0.98 -3.57
C ARG A 84 8.24 -0.54 -3.60
N GLY A 85 8.95 -1.02 -4.60
CA GLY A 85 9.24 -2.44 -4.84
C GLY A 85 8.17 -3.18 -5.63
N GLN A 86 7.08 -2.53 -6.05
CA GLN A 86 6.02 -3.16 -6.84
C GLN A 86 6.25 -3.05 -8.35
N MET A 87 7.00 -2.05 -8.82
CA MET A 87 7.38 -1.90 -10.24
C MET A 87 8.86 -2.24 -10.45
N VAL A 88 9.29 -2.24 -11.72
CA VAL A 88 10.72 -2.40 -12.05
C VAL A 88 11.56 -1.26 -11.47
N PRO A 89 12.81 -1.52 -11.04
CA PRO A 89 13.59 -0.55 -10.26
C PRO A 89 13.73 0.84 -10.91
N GLU A 90 13.91 0.89 -12.22
CA GLU A 90 14.08 2.14 -12.97
C GLU A 90 12.78 2.96 -12.99
N PHE A 91 11.63 2.27 -13.12
CA PHE A 91 10.31 2.91 -13.09
C PHE A 91 9.98 3.42 -11.69
N ASP A 92 10.20 2.58 -10.67
CA ASP A 92 9.99 2.96 -9.28
C ASP A 92 10.84 4.17 -8.91
N GLN A 93 12.13 4.16 -9.25
CA GLN A 93 13.01 5.29 -8.94
C GLN A 93 12.51 6.59 -9.60
N ALA A 94 12.07 6.53 -10.86
CA ALA A 94 11.56 7.68 -11.57
C ALA A 94 10.22 8.17 -10.99
N ALA A 95 9.23 7.29 -10.85
CA ALA A 95 7.89 7.64 -10.37
C ALA A 95 7.91 8.27 -8.97
N PHE A 96 8.72 7.73 -8.06
CA PHE A 96 8.82 8.26 -6.70
C PHE A 96 9.68 9.53 -6.59
N ALA A 97 10.48 9.88 -7.60
CA ALA A 97 11.25 11.12 -7.64
C ALA A 97 10.44 12.32 -8.18
N MET A 98 9.29 12.06 -8.80
CA MET A 98 8.42 13.09 -9.40
C MET A 98 7.52 13.79 -8.36
N ASN A 99 7.00 14.95 -8.73
CA ASN A 99 5.92 15.63 -8.01
C ASN A 99 4.55 15.30 -8.60
N ALA A 100 3.51 15.35 -7.77
CA ALA A 100 2.14 15.11 -8.24
C ALA A 100 1.75 16.11 -9.34
N GLY A 101 1.11 15.60 -10.40
CA GLY A 101 0.74 16.34 -11.60
C GLY A 101 1.82 16.36 -12.70
N GLU A 102 3.04 15.91 -12.43
CA GLU A 102 4.12 15.93 -13.42
C GLU A 102 4.02 14.78 -14.43
N VAL A 103 4.51 15.04 -15.64
CA VAL A 103 4.77 14.03 -16.66
C VAL A 103 6.28 13.99 -16.93
N SER A 104 6.89 12.81 -16.86
CA SER A 104 8.32 12.59 -17.00
C SER A 104 8.65 11.37 -17.86
N GLY A 105 9.85 11.34 -18.41
CA GLY A 105 10.36 10.28 -19.28
C GLY A 105 11.25 10.84 -20.40
N PRO A 106 11.79 9.98 -21.27
CA PRO A 106 11.62 8.53 -21.31
C PRO A 106 12.43 7.80 -20.22
N VAL A 107 11.79 6.84 -19.53
CA VAL A 107 12.47 5.93 -18.59
C VAL A 107 12.72 4.60 -19.27
N LYS A 108 13.98 4.21 -19.42
CA LYS A 108 14.36 2.94 -20.05
C LYS A 108 14.24 1.77 -19.07
N THR A 109 13.61 0.69 -19.51
CA THR A 109 13.47 -0.57 -18.77
C THR A 109 13.70 -1.75 -19.71
N GLN A 110 13.68 -2.97 -19.18
CA GLN A 110 13.71 -4.20 -20.00
C GLN A 110 12.52 -4.33 -20.97
N PHE A 111 11.42 -3.61 -20.76
CA PHE A 111 10.21 -3.67 -21.59
C PHE A 111 10.18 -2.62 -22.72
N GLY A 112 11.13 -1.69 -22.72
CA GLY A 112 11.13 -0.52 -23.61
C GLY A 112 11.24 0.79 -22.83
N TYR A 113 10.66 1.86 -23.38
CA TYR A 113 10.69 3.22 -22.85
C TYR A 113 9.33 3.61 -22.29
N HIS A 114 9.33 4.18 -21.09
CA HIS A 114 8.11 4.60 -20.40
C HIS A 114 8.05 6.13 -20.30
N LEU A 115 6.89 6.69 -20.61
CA LEU A 115 6.48 7.99 -20.08
C LEU A 115 5.63 7.74 -18.84
N ILE A 116 5.80 8.56 -17.81
CA ILE A 116 5.13 8.43 -16.52
C ILE A 116 4.37 9.73 -16.27
N LYS A 117 3.10 9.64 -15.89
CA LYS A 117 2.31 10.74 -15.35
C LYS A 117 1.99 10.43 -13.91
N LEU A 118 2.52 11.23 -12.99
CA LEU A 118 2.25 11.08 -11.56
C LEU A 118 0.96 11.84 -11.23
N ILE A 119 -0.06 11.13 -10.75
CA ILE A 119 -1.36 11.72 -10.40
C ILE A 119 -1.32 12.21 -8.95
N GLU A 120 -0.87 11.37 -8.04
CA GLU A 120 -0.82 11.65 -6.61
C GLU A 120 0.39 10.98 -5.97
N LYS A 121 0.95 11.62 -4.94
CA LYS A 121 2.05 11.09 -4.14
C LYS A 121 1.69 11.21 -2.67
N ASN A 122 1.66 10.06 -2.01
CA ASN A 122 1.40 9.92 -0.59
C ASN A 122 2.73 9.67 0.13
N GLU A 123 3.15 10.62 0.96
CA GLU A 123 4.36 10.47 1.76
C GLU A 123 4.23 9.35 2.79
N ALA A 124 5.37 8.78 3.16
CA ALA A 124 5.40 7.83 4.27
C ALA A 124 4.93 8.53 5.56
N LYS A 125 3.91 7.97 6.21
CA LYS A 125 3.37 8.48 7.47
C LYS A 125 3.52 7.43 8.55
N VAL A 126 4.22 7.79 9.62
CA VAL A 126 4.16 7.08 10.89
C VAL A 126 3.03 7.70 11.69
N TYR A 127 1.99 6.94 12.00
CA TYR A 127 0.89 7.43 12.84
C TYR A 127 1.38 7.59 14.26
N ALA A 128 1.24 8.78 14.84
CA ALA A 128 1.62 8.99 16.23
C ALA A 128 0.72 8.17 17.16
N LEU A 129 1.25 7.71 18.30
CA LEU A 129 0.50 6.91 19.27
C LEU A 129 -0.85 7.56 19.63
N ASP A 130 -0.87 8.88 19.83
CA ASP A 130 -2.09 9.62 20.17
C ASP A 130 -3.14 9.61 19.04
N GLU A 131 -2.73 9.59 17.77
CA GLU A 131 -3.64 9.54 16.63
C GLU A 131 -4.36 8.19 16.51
N ILE A 132 -3.72 7.11 16.96
CA ILE A 132 -4.22 5.74 16.80
C ILE A 132 -4.41 5.00 18.14
N LYS A 133 -4.42 5.73 19.25
CA LYS A 133 -4.49 5.18 20.62
C LYS A 133 -5.71 4.30 20.82
N GLU A 134 -6.89 4.76 20.40
CA GLU A 134 -8.14 4.02 20.51
C GLU A 134 -8.12 2.74 19.67
N GLN A 135 -7.58 2.82 18.45
CA GLN A 135 -7.42 1.66 17.57
C GLN A 135 -6.47 0.61 18.18
N ILE A 136 -5.36 1.04 18.78
CA ILE A 136 -4.42 0.14 19.46
C ILE A 136 -5.07 -0.47 20.70
N GLN A 137 -5.80 0.32 21.49
CA GLN A 137 -6.53 -0.16 22.65
C GLN A 137 -7.49 -1.30 22.26
N ASP A 138 -8.24 -1.14 21.17
CA ASP A 138 -9.15 -2.17 20.66
C ASP A 138 -8.41 -3.43 20.19
N MET A 139 -7.26 -3.27 19.51
CA MET A 139 -6.41 -4.38 19.09
C MET A 139 -5.87 -5.17 20.29
N VAL A 140 -5.35 -4.47 21.30
CA VAL A 140 -4.83 -5.08 22.54
C VAL A 140 -5.95 -5.76 23.31
N MET A 141 -7.13 -5.15 23.40
CA MET A 141 -8.27 -5.74 24.08
C MET A 141 -8.74 -7.03 23.38
N LYS A 142 -8.83 -7.03 22.05
CA LYS A 142 -9.15 -8.23 21.26
C LYS A 142 -8.13 -9.34 21.47
N ASP A 143 -6.84 -9.02 21.47
CA ASP A 143 -5.77 -10.00 21.73
C ASP A 143 -5.86 -10.58 23.16
N LYS A 144 -6.11 -9.74 24.18
CA LYS A 144 -6.33 -10.19 25.57
C LYS A 144 -7.53 -11.12 25.68
N GLN A 145 -8.66 -10.78 25.06
CA GLN A 145 -9.85 -11.62 25.04
C GLN A 145 -9.61 -12.95 24.33
N GLN A 146 -8.92 -12.94 23.19
CA GLN A 146 -8.56 -14.14 22.45
C GLN A 146 -7.64 -15.06 23.26
N LYS A 147 -6.60 -14.51 23.90
CA LYS A 147 -5.69 -15.24 24.78
C LYS A 147 -6.42 -15.86 25.98
N ALA A 148 -7.31 -15.11 26.64
CA ALA A 148 -8.12 -15.61 27.75
C ALA A 148 -9.06 -16.76 27.31
N TYR A 149 -9.71 -16.62 26.16
CA TYR A 149 -10.56 -17.65 25.58
C TYR A 149 -9.76 -18.93 25.27
N GLN A 150 -8.61 -18.82 24.60
CA GLN A 150 -7.76 -19.96 24.28
C GLN A 150 -7.22 -20.66 25.54
N SER A 151 -6.79 -19.90 26.55
CA SER A 151 -6.38 -20.45 27.84
C SER A 151 -7.52 -21.24 28.50
N LYS A 152 -8.74 -20.71 28.49
CA LYS A 152 -9.91 -21.41 29.03
C LYS A 152 -10.25 -22.68 28.26
N LEU A 153 -10.21 -22.64 26.93
CA LEU A 153 -10.41 -23.82 26.10
C LEU A 153 -9.38 -24.91 26.40
N ASN A 154 -8.10 -24.54 26.54
CA ASN A 154 -7.04 -25.49 26.87
C ASN A 154 -7.23 -26.11 28.25
N GLN A 155 -7.62 -25.31 29.26
CA GLN A 155 -7.98 -25.84 30.59
C GLN A 155 -9.17 -26.81 30.51
N LEU A 156 -10.21 -26.48 29.76
CA LEU A 156 -11.38 -27.35 29.60
C LEU A 156 -11.00 -28.66 28.91
N LYS A 157 -10.15 -28.63 27.87
CA LYS A 157 -9.63 -29.85 27.21
C LYS A 157 -8.85 -30.76 28.15
N ILE A 158 -8.09 -30.18 29.10
CA ILE A 158 -7.35 -30.95 30.11
C ILE A 158 -8.31 -31.56 31.14
N MET A 159 -9.29 -30.79 31.61
CA MET A 159 -10.26 -31.27 32.61
C MET A 159 -11.28 -32.26 32.03
N TYR A 160 -11.59 -32.15 30.74
CA TYR A 160 -12.54 -32.99 30.02
C TYR A 160 -11.86 -33.57 28.78
N PRO A 161 -10.97 -34.57 28.94
CA PRO A 161 -10.36 -35.25 27.81
C PRO A 161 -11.45 -35.88 26.94
N VAL A 162 -11.45 -35.56 25.66
CA VAL A 162 -12.36 -36.16 24.68
C VAL A 162 -11.62 -37.34 24.05
N ASP A 163 -12.02 -38.55 24.41
CA ASP A 163 -11.50 -39.75 23.75
C ASP A 163 -11.99 -39.76 22.29
N LYS A 164 -11.04 -39.77 21.36
CA LYS A 164 -11.34 -40.04 19.95
C LYS A 164 -11.44 -41.56 19.80
N PHE A 165 -12.64 -42.05 19.50
CA PHE A 165 -12.87 -43.43 19.07
C PHE A 165 -12.11 -43.75 17.78
#